data_AF-A0A2G2WYI3-F1
#
_entry.id   AF-A0A2G2WYI3-F1
#
_cell.length_a   1.000
_cell.length_b   1.000
_cell.length_c   1.000
_cell.angle_alpha   90.00
_cell.angle_beta   90.00
_cell.angle_gamma   90.00
#
_symmetry.space_group_name_H-M   'P 1'
#
loop_
_entity.id
_entity.type
_entity.pdbx_description
1 polymer ?
#
loop_
_entity_poly.entity_id
_entity_poly.type
_entity_poly.pdbx_seq_one_letter_code
_entity_poly.pdbx_strand_id
1 'polypeptide(L)'
;MNDGNSSEHLDLVGGFYDAGNNIKFSFTTAYTVGGNNSNPENDLTCWQRPEDMNYPRLVSVCDISSASDLAGEMSAAMSAASLVLKEDENIAEKLVKAAEELFILAIGTEKQGTYTTNDDCGGKARQFYDSTSYKDELVWAGLWLFFATGNKTYLKYSTENFASAVKEQVDSDEGVFDWNNKITATSILLTRIRYFRDLGYPYASSFISSTINTDLLMCSYTSDTKYSKTEGGLILLKPSTNSPLLQYAVTASFLSKLYSDYLQLLRTTSRSCSDSVFSSESLQKFSQSQVNYILGDNPLKMSYVVGYGDTYPVQVHHRAASIPWDGKQRICSEGNQWLNSEKANPNTLLGAMVAGPNKDDVFSDERSQPWFTEPNIASNAGLVAALIALHDPPTGFSNPIGGILGIDKNGMFENVKEFS
;
A
#
# COMPACT_ATOMS: atom_id res chain seq x y z
N MET A 1 -2.37 -17.72 20.57
CA MET A 1 -2.96 -16.38 20.36
C MET A 1 -4.46 -16.48 20.59
N ASN A 2 -5.08 -15.48 21.21
CA ASN A 2 -6.50 -15.48 21.60
C ASN A 2 -7.18 -14.16 21.18
N ASP A 3 -6.80 -13.60 20.03
CA ASP A 3 -7.32 -12.33 19.53
C ASP A 3 -8.84 -12.41 19.37
N GLY A 4 -9.58 -11.42 19.88
CA GLY A 4 -11.05 -11.40 19.87
C GLY A 4 -11.75 -12.04 21.08
N ASN A 5 -11.06 -12.92 21.81
CA ASN A 5 -11.66 -13.67 22.91
C ASN A 5 -11.92 -12.80 24.17
N SER A 6 -11.07 -11.80 24.43
CA SER A 6 -11.15 -11.01 25.67
C SER A 6 -12.20 -9.90 25.68
N SER A 7 -12.76 -9.51 24.53
CA SER A 7 -13.69 -8.37 24.43
C SER A 7 -14.99 -8.72 23.69
N GLU A 8 -14.92 -9.41 22.56
CA GLU A 8 -16.07 -9.58 21.65
C GLU A 8 -16.54 -11.04 21.50
N HIS A 9 -15.79 -12.01 22.04
CA HIS A 9 -16.06 -13.46 21.84
C HIS A 9 -16.10 -13.85 20.36
N LEU A 10 -15.35 -13.12 19.53
CA LEU A 10 -15.16 -13.39 18.10
C LEU A 10 -13.80 -14.07 17.89
N ASP A 11 -13.71 -14.94 16.90
CA ASP A 11 -12.42 -15.48 16.45
C ASP A 11 -11.78 -14.48 15.47
N LEU A 12 -10.79 -13.74 15.98
CA LEU A 12 -10.01 -12.77 15.20
C LEU A 12 -8.55 -13.24 15.05
N VAL A 13 -8.31 -14.55 15.16
CA VAL A 13 -7.01 -15.15 14.89
C VAL A 13 -6.72 -15.09 13.37
N GLY A 14 -5.45 -14.95 13.01
CA GLY A 14 -5.01 -14.74 11.62
C GLY A 14 -4.69 -13.28 11.30
N GLY A 15 -4.66 -12.92 10.02
CA GLY A 15 -4.18 -11.61 9.56
C GLY A 15 -2.66 -11.46 9.73
N PHE A 16 -2.17 -10.22 9.64
CA PHE A 16 -0.75 -9.92 9.69
C PHE A 16 -0.40 -8.88 10.76
N TYR A 17 0.76 -9.03 11.36
CA TYR A 17 1.37 -7.97 12.15
C TYR A 17 1.94 -6.90 11.23
N ASP A 18 1.77 -5.65 11.61
CA ASP A 18 1.99 -4.50 10.75
C ASP A 18 3.44 -4.25 10.34
N ALA A 19 4.36 -4.32 11.31
CA ALA A 19 5.74 -3.90 11.16
C ALA A 19 6.66 -4.70 12.10
N GLY A 20 7.58 -4.04 12.82
CA GLY A 20 8.40 -4.66 13.85
C GLY A 20 7.66 -5.05 15.14
N ASN A 21 6.39 -4.64 15.22
CA ASN A 21 5.47 -4.79 16.34
C ASN A 21 4.58 -6.03 16.21
N ASN A 22 3.74 -6.32 17.23
CA ASN A 22 2.75 -7.39 17.14
C ASN A 22 1.31 -6.81 17.12
N ILE A 23 1.13 -5.60 16.61
CA ILE A 23 -0.17 -4.96 16.42
C ILE A 23 -0.73 -5.37 15.07
N LYS A 24 -2.03 -5.61 15.02
CA LYS A 24 -2.77 -5.79 13.77
C LYS A 24 -3.54 -4.51 13.49
N PHE A 25 -3.17 -3.82 12.41
CA PHE A 25 -3.93 -2.71 11.85
C PHE A 25 -4.79 -3.16 10.64
N SER A 26 -4.80 -4.47 10.33
CA SER A 26 -5.36 -4.99 9.08
C SER A 26 -6.88 -5.20 9.07
N PHE A 27 -7.53 -4.63 8.05
CA PHE A 27 -8.60 -5.14 7.16
C PHE A 27 -9.85 -5.89 7.66
N THR A 28 -9.99 -6.37 8.89
CA THR A 28 -11.29 -6.93 9.33
C THR A 28 -11.68 -6.57 10.75
N THR A 29 -10.78 -6.14 11.63
CA THR A 29 -11.14 -5.89 13.03
C THR A 29 -9.94 -5.38 13.82
N ALA A 30 -10.25 -4.71 14.92
CA ALA A 30 -9.46 -4.79 16.14
C ALA A 30 -8.08 -4.17 16.04
N TYR A 31 -8.02 -2.86 16.27
CA TYR A 31 -6.84 -2.33 16.91
C TYR A 31 -6.53 -3.17 18.16
N THR A 32 -5.46 -3.97 18.05
CA THR A 32 -5.00 -4.82 19.13
C THR A 32 -3.77 -4.23 19.74
N VAL A 33 -3.99 -3.28 20.64
CA VAL A 33 -2.93 -2.85 21.56
C VAL A 33 -3.28 -3.35 22.93
N GLY A 34 -2.28 -4.00 23.51
CA GLY A 34 -2.38 -4.42 24.88
C GLY A 34 -2.44 -3.23 25.83
N GLY A 35 -2.71 -3.54 27.08
CA GLY A 35 -2.76 -2.55 28.14
C GLY A 35 -4.18 -2.15 28.50
N ASN A 36 -4.50 -2.38 29.76
CA ASN A 36 -5.60 -1.77 30.49
C ASN A 36 -4.97 -1.04 31.69
N ASN A 37 -5.75 -0.26 32.44
CA ASN A 37 -5.24 0.46 33.63
C ASN A 37 -4.68 -0.46 34.74
N SER A 38 -4.81 -1.78 34.62
CA SER A 38 -4.34 -2.78 35.60
C SER A 38 -3.11 -3.59 35.15
N ASN A 39 -2.68 -3.52 33.88
CA ASN A 39 -1.43 -4.11 33.39
C ASN A 39 -0.67 -3.11 32.51
N PRO A 40 0.52 -2.62 32.93
CA PRO A 40 1.31 -1.67 32.15
C PRO A 40 1.97 -2.30 30.91
N GLU A 41 2.07 -3.63 30.85
CA GLU A 41 2.65 -4.33 29.71
C GLU A 41 1.70 -4.34 28.51
N ASN A 42 2.22 -3.95 27.36
CA ASN A 42 1.51 -3.92 26.09
C ASN A 42 2.48 -3.96 24.91
N ASP A 43 1.94 -3.92 23.69
CA ASP A 43 2.75 -4.01 22.48
C ASP A 43 3.77 -2.88 22.32
N LEU A 44 3.44 -1.68 22.80
CA LEU A 44 4.31 -0.50 22.73
C LEU A 44 5.41 -0.53 23.79
N THR A 45 5.18 -1.19 24.93
CA THR A 45 6.13 -1.25 26.03
C THR A 45 6.98 -2.53 26.02
N CYS A 46 6.53 -3.59 25.34
CA CYS A 46 7.18 -4.89 25.34
C CYS A 46 7.89 -5.23 24.03
N TRP A 47 9.18 -5.56 24.14
CA TRP A 47 9.96 -6.16 23.07
C TRP A 47 10.00 -7.68 23.22
N GLN A 48 8.99 -8.38 22.72
CA GLN A 48 8.88 -9.84 22.89
C GLN A 48 8.39 -10.53 21.62
N ARG A 49 8.67 -11.84 21.53
CA ARG A 49 8.17 -12.66 20.43
C ARG A 49 6.65 -12.74 20.47
N PRO A 50 5.98 -12.83 19.33
CA PRO A 50 4.53 -12.92 19.29
C PRO A 50 3.98 -14.15 20.03
N GLU A 51 4.72 -15.26 20.07
CA GLU A 51 4.33 -16.49 20.77
C GLU A 51 4.41 -16.37 22.30
N ASP A 52 5.22 -15.44 22.81
CA ASP A 52 5.44 -15.24 24.25
C ASP A 52 4.48 -14.21 24.87
N MET A 53 3.69 -13.50 24.04
CA MET A 53 2.79 -12.46 24.52
C MET A 53 1.79 -12.99 25.55
N ASN A 54 1.78 -12.36 26.72
CA ASN A 54 0.88 -12.68 27.83
C ASN A 54 -0.03 -11.50 28.26
N TYR A 55 0.17 -10.30 27.71
CA TYR A 55 -0.71 -9.16 27.98
C TYR A 55 -2.06 -9.28 27.27
N PRO A 56 -3.12 -8.66 27.81
CA PRO A 56 -4.41 -8.57 27.12
C PRO A 56 -4.24 -7.95 25.74
N ARG A 57 -5.01 -8.42 24.76
CA ARG A 57 -4.98 -7.96 23.37
C ARG A 57 -6.37 -7.44 23.02
N LEU A 58 -6.55 -6.13 23.18
CA LEU A 58 -7.87 -5.48 23.05
C LEU A 58 -8.35 -5.45 21.60
N VAL A 59 -9.64 -5.23 21.38
CA VAL A 59 -10.22 -5.11 20.04
C VAL A 59 -11.00 -3.81 19.98
N SER A 60 -10.66 -2.96 19.02
CA SER A 60 -11.56 -1.88 18.59
C SER A 60 -12.49 -2.35 17.49
N VAL A 61 -13.79 -2.12 17.68
CA VAL A 61 -14.84 -2.38 16.68
C VAL A 61 -15.36 -1.05 16.18
N CYS A 62 -15.42 -0.90 14.87
CA CYS A 62 -15.83 0.34 14.23
C CYS A 62 -17.30 0.26 13.77
N ASP A 63 -18.07 1.31 14.05
CA ASP A 63 -19.32 1.54 13.31
C ASP A 63 -18.95 1.99 11.90
N ILE A 64 -19.14 1.07 10.93
CA ILE A 64 -18.74 1.27 9.53
C ILE A 64 -19.46 2.46 8.87
N SER A 65 -20.61 2.88 9.43
CA SER A 65 -21.32 4.08 8.96
C SER A 65 -20.55 5.38 9.24
N SER A 66 -19.51 5.32 10.09
CA SER A 66 -18.64 6.45 10.46
C SER A 66 -17.14 6.23 10.20
N ALA A 67 -16.76 5.03 9.76
CA ALA A 67 -15.38 4.64 9.45
C ALA A 67 -15.27 4.31 7.95
N SER A 68 -15.55 5.30 7.13
CA SER A 68 -15.77 5.15 5.69
C SER A 68 -14.49 4.82 4.92
N ASP A 69 -13.35 5.34 5.38
CA ASP A 69 -12.01 5.01 4.88
C ASP A 69 -11.69 3.53 5.06
N LEU A 70 -11.87 3.02 6.27
CA LEU A 70 -11.65 1.62 6.59
C LEU A 70 -12.59 0.71 5.77
N ALA A 71 -13.87 1.09 5.67
CA ALA A 71 -14.84 0.38 4.84
C ALA A 71 -14.46 0.35 3.36
N GLY A 72 -14.02 1.50 2.83
CA GLY A 72 -13.64 1.67 1.44
C GLY A 72 -12.43 0.80 1.12
N GLU A 73 -11.37 0.89 1.91
CA GLU A 73 -10.18 0.10 1.68
C GLU A 73 -10.49 -1.41 1.78
N MET A 74 -11.25 -1.85 2.80
CA MET A 74 -11.72 -3.24 2.93
C MET A 74 -12.48 -3.74 1.71
N SER A 75 -13.40 -2.92 1.21
CA SER A 75 -14.19 -3.22 0.02
C SER A 75 -13.30 -3.32 -1.21
N ALA A 76 -12.30 -2.45 -1.35
CA ALA A 76 -11.33 -2.49 -2.44
C ALA A 76 -10.49 -3.77 -2.44
N ALA A 77 -9.93 -4.15 -1.29
CA ALA A 77 -9.09 -5.34 -1.19
C ALA A 77 -9.88 -6.64 -1.45
N MET A 78 -11.08 -6.77 -0.88
CA MET A 78 -11.93 -7.94 -1.14
C MET A 78 -12.37 -8.01 -2.61
N SER A 79 -12.70 -6.87 -3.22
CA SER A 79 -13.00 -6.80 -4.64
C SER A 79 -11.81 -7.20 -5.51
N ALA A 80 -10.60 -6.68 -5.23
CA ALA A 80 -9.38 -7.05 -5.95
C ALA A 80 -9.04 -8.53 -5.77
N ALA A 81 -9.16 -9.06 -4.55
CA ALA A 81 -8.93 -10.46 -4.25
C ALA A 81 -9.92 -11.39 -4.98
N SER A 82 -11.19 -10.99 -5.11
CA SER A 82 -12.18 -11.77 -5.85
C SER A 82 -11.83 -11.94 -7.34
N LEU A 83 -11.20 -10.92 -7.95
CA LEU A 83 -10.74 -10.99 -9.34
C LEU A 83 -9.57 -11.96 -9.50
N VAL A 84 -8.67 -12.00 -8.53
CA VAL A 84 -7.49 -12.90 -8.54
C VAL A 84 -7.90 -14.34 -8.22
N LEU A 85 -8.82 -14.53 -7.28
CA LEU A 85 -9.29 -15.84 -6.80
C LEU A 85 -10.50 -16.37 -7.55
N LYS A 86 -10.77 -15.85 -8.76
CA LYS A 86 -11.96 -16.19 -9.55
C LYS A 86 -12.12 -17.68 -9.88
N GLU A 87 -11.03 -18.46 -9.85
CA GLU A 87 -11.08 -19.91 -10.04
C GLU A 87 -11.74 -20.64 -8.85
N ASP A 88 -11.75 -20.04 -7.66
CA ASP A 88 -12.56 -20.47 -6.53
C ASP A 88 -13.81 -19.58 -6.43
N GLU A 89 -14.82 -19.92 -7.24
CA GLU A 89 -16.07 -19.16 -7.37
C GLU A 89 -16.73 -18.89 -6.01
N ASN A 90 -16.70 -19.87 -5.09
CA ASN A 90 -17.30 -19.74 -3.76
C ASN A 90 -16.57 -18.71 -2.89
N ILE A 91 -15.24 -18.66 -2.94
CA ILE A 91 -14.47 -17.63 -2.23
C ILE A 91 -14.67 -16.28 -2.91
N ALA A 92 -14.58 -16.20 -4.24
CA ALA A 92 -14.75 -14.97 -4.99
C ALA A 92 -16.13 -14.32 -4.74
N GLU A 93 -17.21 -15.09 -4.81
CA GLU A 93 -18.57 -14.61 -4.52
C GLU A 93 -18.73 -14.09 -3.09
N LYS A 94 -18.14 -14.77 -2.10
CA LYS A 94 -18.17 -14.31 -0.70
C LYS A 94 -17.43 -12.98 -0.52
N LEU A 95 -16.28 -12.84 -1.16
CA LEU A 95 -15.49 -11.61 -1.11
C LEU A 95 -16.24 -10.43 -1.75
N VAL A 96 -16.82 -10.63 -2.94
CA VAL A 96 -17.63 -9.59 -3.61
C VAL A 96 -18.82 -9.19 -2.73
N LYS A 97 -19.57 -10.17 -2.21
CA LYS A 97 -20.74 -9.89 -1.37
C LYS A 97 -20.36 -9.08 -0.12
N ALA A 98 -19.29 -9.46 0.57
CA ALA A 98 -18.81 -8.73 1.74
C ALA A 98 -18.35 -7.31 1.38
N ALA A 99 -17.68 -7.13 0.24
CA ALA A 99 -17.28 -5.81 -0.25
C ALA A 99 -18.49 -4.92 -0.58
N GLU A 100 -19.52 -5.46 -1.25
CA GLU A 100 -20.74 -4.73 -1.57
C GLU A 100 -21.49 -4.30 -0.29
N GLU A 101 -21.61 -5.18 0.70
CA GLU A 101 -22.27 -4.90 1.98
C GLU A 101 -21.56 -3.76 2.74
N LEU A 102 -20.23 -3.84 2.90
CA LEU A 102 -19.47 -2.78 3.58
C LEU A 102 -19.58 -1.44 2.84
N PHE A 103 -19.42 -1.46 1.52
CA PHE A 103 -19.47 -0.25 0.71
C PHE A 103 -20.85 0.42 0.79
N ILE A 104 -21.94 -0.34 0.66
CA ILE A 104 -23.31 0.19 0.75
C ILE A 104 -23.57 0.81 2.12
N LEU A 105 -23.13 0.15 3.20
CA LEU A 105 -23.26 0.71 4.55
C LEU A 105 -22.47 2.02 4.72
N ALA A 106 -21.26 2.09 4.16
CA ALA A 106 -20.41 3.27 4.25
C ALA A 106 -20.93 4.48 3.46
N ILE A 107 -21.62 4.26 2.33
CA ILE A 107 -22.18 5.36 1.51
C ILE A 107 -23.63 5.72 1.84
N GLY A 108 -24.34 4.86 2.57
CA GLY A 108 -25.78 4.99 2.83
C GLY A 108 -26.16 5.92 4.00
N THR A 109 -25.24 6.78 4.44
CA THR A 109 -25.33 7.52 5.71
C THR A 109 -24.73 8.91 5.59
N GLU A 110 -25.21 9.87 6.41
CA GLU A 110 -24.60 11.20 6.54
C GLU A 110 -23.44 11.22 7.56
N LYS A 111 -23.18 10.10 8.24
CA LYS A 111 -22.14 10.00 9.29
C LYS A 111 -20.74 9.69 8.75
N GLN A 112 -20.53 9.74 7.43
CA GLN A 112 -19.26 9.39 6.80
C GLN A 112 -18.09 10.16 7.41
N GLY A 113 -16.99 9.46 7.63
CA GLY A 113 -15.84 10.00 8.35
C GLY A 113 -14.66 9.06 8.32
N THR A 114 -13.55 9.52 8.89
CA THR A 114 -12.34 8.72 9.03
C THR A 114 -12.36 7.91 10.31
N TYR A 115 -11.90 6.66 10.25
CA TYR A 115 -11.97 5.72 11.37
C TYR A 115 -11.19 6.23 12.59
N THR A 116 -10.11 7.00 12.38
CA THR A 116 -9.28 7.57 13.46
C THR A 116 -9.94 8.71 14.19
N THR A 117 -10.97 9.38 13.66
CA THR A 117 -11.68 10.45 14.39
C THR A 117 -12.58 9.89 15.50
N ASN A 118 -12.99 8.63 15.40
CA ASN A 118 -13.78 7.95 16.42
C ASN A 118 -12.85 7.28 17.44
N ASP A 119 -12.93 7.73 18.70
CA ASP A 119 -12.06 7.25 19.78
C ASP A 119 -12.22 5.76 20.09
N ASP A 120 -13.45 5.22 19.99
CA ASP A 120 -13.74 3.80 20.25
C ASP A 120 -13.28 2.89 19.10
N CYS A 121 -13.22 3.44 17.88
CA CYS A 121 -12.76 2.76 16.67
C CYS A 121 -11.24 2.93 16.47
N GLY A 122 -10.80 4.03 15.87
CA GLY A 122 -9.41 4.27 15.48
C GLY A 122 -8.63 5.18 16.42
N GLY A 123 -9.21 5.63 17.54
CA GLY A 123 -8.57 6.61 18.44
C GLY A 123 -7.17 6.21 18.91
N LYS A 124 -6.96 4.92 19.15
CA LYS A 124 -5.64 4.41 19.53
C LYS A 124 -4.70 4.17 18.34
N ALA A 125 -5.25 3.97 17.14
CA ALA A 125 -4.49 3.88 15.89
C ALA A 125 -4.04 5.26 15.37
N ARG A 126 -4.72 6.33 15.77
CA ARG A 126 -4.45 7.73 15.39
C ARG A 126 -2.98 8.16 15.50
N GLN A 127 -2.22 7.63 16.45
CA GLN A 127 -0.80 7.98 16.59
C GLN A 127 0.14 7.23 15.61
N PHE A 128 -0.37 6.22 14.89
CA PHE A 128 0.37 5.38 13.95
C PHE A 128 -0.13 5.58 12.52
N TYR A 129 -1.45 5.48 12.34
CA TYR A 129 -2.15 5.45 11.07
C TYR A 129 -3.30 6.46 11.08
N ASP A 130 -2.98 7.74 11.30
CA ASP A 130 -3.98 8.80 11.26
C ASP A 130 -4.50 9.00 9.84
N SER A 131 -5.79 8.80 9.66
CA SER A 131 -6.43 8.93 8.36
C SER A 131 -6.75 10.40 8.06
N THR A 132 -6.31 10.88 6.90
CA THR A 132 -6.49 12.29 6.49
C THR A 132 -7.76 12.52 5.68
N SER A 133 -8.26 11.51 4.97
CA SER A 133 -9.52 11.54 4.24
C SER A 133 -10.13 10.14 4.17
N TYR A 134 -11.40 10.08 3.80
CA TYR A 134 -12.11 8.84 3.48
C TYR A 134 -12.65 8.80 2.05
N LYS A 135 -12.63 9.94 1.36
CA LYS A 135 -13.30 10.06 0.06
C LYS A 135 -12.52 9.34 -1.03
N ASP A 136 -11.20 9.36 -0.96
CA ASP A 136 -10.36 8.64 -1.90
C ASP A 136 -10.48 7.12 -1.71
N GLU A 137 -10.64 6.62 -0.48
CA GLU A 137 -10.93 5.21 -0.19
C GLU A 137 -12.28 4.77 -0.75
N LEU A 138 -13.33 5.58 -0.58
CA LEU A 138 -14.65 5.24 -1.14
C LEU A 138 -14.64 5.28 -2.68
N VAL A 139 -13.96 6.24 -3.29
CA VAL A 139 -13.80 6.28 -4.76
C VAL A 139 -13.00 5.07 -5.24
N TRP A 140 -11.91 4.72 -4.55
CA TRP A 140 -11.07 3.55 -4.79
C TRP A 140 -11.87 2.25 -4.69
N ALA A 141 -12.66 2.09 -3.64
CA ALA A 141 -13.58 0.97 -3.42
C ALA A 141 -14.59 0.82 -4.54
N GLY A 142 -15.25 1.91 -4.94
CA GLY A 142 -16.23 1.89 -6.02
C GLY A 142 -15.62 1.45 -7.35
N LEU A 143 -14.35 1.79 -7.62
CA LEU A 143 -13.68 1.33 -8.83
C LEU A 143 -13.37 -0.17 -8.79
N TRP A 144 -12.85 -0.66 -7.68
CA TRP A 144 -12.58 -2.09 -7.54
C TRP A 144 -13.85 -2.94 -7.55
N LEU A 145 -14.92 -2.48 -6.90
CA LEU A 145 -16.24 -3.10 -6.97
C LEU A 145 -16.78 -3.09 -8.41
N PHE A 146 -16.58 -2.00 -9.15
CA PHE A 146 -16.95 -1.96 -10.56
C PHE A 146 -16.20 -3.02 -11.38
N PHE A 147 -14.89 -3.19 -11.16
CA PHE A 147 -14.13 -4.25 -11.84
C PHE A 147 -14.61 -5.65 -11.43
N ALA A 148 -14.86 -5.87 -10.14
CA ALA A 148 -15.31 -7.15 -9.60
C ALA A 148 -16.72 -7.55 -10.07
N THR A 149 -17.63 -6.59 -10.23
CA THR A 149 -19.06 -6.88 -10.45
C THR A 149 -19.57 -6.51 -11.85
N GLY A 150 -18.90 -5.59 -12.55
CA GLY A 150 -19.43 -4.93 -13.75
C GLY A 150 -20.58 -3.95 -13.48
N ASN A 151 -20.98 -3.74 -12.21
CA ASN A 151 -22.10 -2.89 -11.85
C ASN A 151 -21.73 -1.40 -11.99
N LYS A 152 -22.30 -0.75 -12.99
CA LYS A 152 -22.03 0.66 -13.34
C LYS A 152 -22.42 1.66 -12.24
N THR A 153 -23.21 1.25 -11.24
CA THR A 153 -23.55 2.10 -10.09
C THR A 153 -22.30 2.44 -9.28
N TYR A 154 -21.37 1.50 -9.12
CA TYR A 154 -20.11 1.74 -8.41
C TYR A 154 -19.19 2.68 -9.20
N LEU A 155 -19.07 2.48 -10.52
CA LEU A 155 -18.33 3.40 -11.39
C LEU A 155 -18.93 4.82 -11.36
N LYS A 156 -20.27 4.92 -11.37
CA LYS A 156 -20.96 6.20 -11.25
C LYS A 156 -20.60 6.89 -9.94
N TYR A 157 -20.65 6.17 -8.81
CA TYR A 157 -20.23 6.72 -7.52
C TYR A 157 -18.79 7.25 -7.57
N SER A 158 -17.84 6.44 -8.06
CA SER A 158 -16.43 6.83 -8.15
C SER A 158 -16.24 8.07 -9.03
N THR A 159 -16.83 8.09 -10.22
CA THR A 159 -16.65 9.20 -11.17
C THR A 159 -17.31 10.51 -10.74
N GLU A 160 -18.46 10.46 -10.05
CA GLU A 160 -19.15 11.63 -9.50
C GLU A 160 -18.44 12.21 -8.26
N ASN A 161 -17.81 11.36 -7.44
CA ASN A 161 -17.17 11.80 -6.19
C ASN A 161 -15.66 12.08 -6.32
N PHE A 162 -15.00 11.65 -7.40
CA PHE A 162 -13.54 11.75 -7.51
C PHE A 162 -13.01 13.18 -7.42
N ALA A 163 -13.70 14.16 -8.03
CA ALA A 163 -13.30 15.57 -7.92
C ALA A 163 -13.36 16.08 -6.48
N SER A 164 -14.32 15.60 -5.66
CA SER A 164 -14.36 15.94 -4.24
C SER A 164 -13.24 15.26 -3.46
N ALA A 165 -12.87 14.03 -3.80
CA ALA A 165 -11.76 13.33 -3.15
C ALA A 165 -10.44 14.07 -3.41
N VAL A 166 -10.16 14.46 -4.66
CA VAL A 166 -8.98 15.26 -5.03
C VAL A 166 -8.92 16.58 -4.26
N LYS A 167 -10.07 17.23 -4.01
CA LYS A 167 -10.12 18.49 -3.26
C LYS A 167 -9.82 18.33 -1.76
N GLU A 168 -10.04 17.15 -1.20
CA GLU A 168 -9.82 16.85 0.23
C GLU A 168 -8.40 16.36 0.52
N GLN A 169 -7.67 15.95 -0.53
CA GLN A 169 -6.27 15.60 -0.43
C GLN A 169 -5.45 16.74 0.21
N VAL A 170 -4.62 16.38 1.18
CA VAL A 170 -3.68 17.31 1.80
C VAL A 170 -2.48 17.55 0.89
N ASP A 171 -1.95 18.78 0.87
CA ASP A 171 -0.85 19.18 -0.02
C ASP A 171 0.40 18.30 0.11
N SER A 172 0.70 17.81 1.32
CA SER A 172 1.85 16.94 1.58
C SER A 172 1.73 15.54 0.98
N ASP A 173 0.52 15.14 0.57
CA ASP A 173 0.26 13.84 -0.04
C ASP A 173 0.11 13.94 -1.56
N GLU A 174 0.28 15.14 -2.14
CA GLU A 174 0.19 15.32 -3.58
C GLU A 174 1.24 14.47 -4.32
N GLY A 175 0.78 13.66 -5.26
CA GLY A 175 1.61 12.74 -6.05
C GLY A 175 2.14 11.53 -5.29
N VAL A 176 1.64 11.26 -4.08
CA VAL A 176 1.95 10.07 -3.30
C VAL A 176 0.87 9.01 -3.51
N PHE A 177 1.28 7.75 -3.57
CA PHE A 177 0.41 6.59 -3.43
C PHE A 177 0.90 5.78 -2.25
N ASP A 178 0.06 5.65 -1.23
CA ASP A 178 0.38 4.89 -0.02
C ASP A 178 -0.89 4.35 0.63
N TRP A 179 -0.78 3.90 1.89
CA TRP A 179 -1.89 3.37 2.66
C TRP A 179 -2.97 4.41 2.98
N ASN A 180 -2.66 5.72 2.92
CA ASN A 180 -3.52 6.81 3.34
C ASN A 180 -4.09 7.62 2.17
N ASN A 181 -3.47 7.55 0.99
CA ASN A 181 -3.89 8.33 -0.17
C ASN A 181 -3.95 7.47 -1.45
N LYS A 182 -5.16 7.36 -2.02
CA LYS A 182 -5.47 6.57 -3.23
C LYS A 182 -5.64 7.39 -4.50
N ILE A 183 -5.51 8.72 -4.45
CA ILE A 183 -5.86 9.63 -5.57
C ILE A 183 -5.06 9.34 -6.85
N THR A 184 -3.76 9.12 -6.71
CA THR A 184 -2.83 8.88 -7.82
C THR A 184 -3.12 7.53 -8.51
N ALA A 185 -3.27 6.46 -7.74
CA ALA A 185 -3.63 5.14 -8.27
C ALA A 185 -5.04 5.12 -8.88
N THR A 186 -6.00 5.81 -8.25
CA THR A 186 -7.37 5.99 -8.77
C THR A 186 -7.37 6.69 -10.13
N SER A 187 -6.56 7.76 -10.29
CA SER A 187 -6.40 8.45 -11.58
C SER A 187 -5.90 7.50 -12.67
N ILE A 188 -4.95 6.63 -12.34
CA ILE A 188 -4.39 5.64 -13.27
C ILE A 188 -5.42 4.56 -13.63
N LEU A 189 -6.23 4.08 -12.69
CA LEU A 189 -7.31 3.12 -12.98
C LEU A 189 -8.41 3.73 -13.86
N LEU A 190 -8.84 4.97 -13.60
CA LEU A 190 -9.78 5.68 -14.47
C LEU A 190 -9.21 5.89 -15.88
N THR A 191 -7.91 6.18 -15.97
CA THR A 191 -7.19 6.28 -17.25
C THR A 191 -7.13 4.94 -17.97
N ARG A 192 -6.94 3.83 -17.23
CA ARG A 192 -6.99 2.47 -17.78
C ARG A 192 -8.34 2.18 -18.43
N ILE A 193 -9.44 2.52 -17.75
CA ILE A 193 -10.78 2.38 -18.30
C ILE A 193 -10.86 3.15 -19.61
N ARG A 194 -10.51 4.45 -19.61
CA ARG A 194 -10.52 5.29 -20.82
C ARG A 194 -9.78 4.66 -22.01
N TYR A 195 -8.62 4.07 -21.75
CA TYR A 195 -7.74 3.55 -22.79
C TYR A 195 -8.18 2.20 -23.35
N PHE A 196 -8.82 1.37 -22.53
CA PHE A 196 -9.07 -0.02 -22.89
C PHE A 196 -10.54 -0.45 -22.86
N ARG A 197 -11.44 0.41 -22.40
CA ARG A 197 -12.89 0.20 -22.40
C ARG A 197 -13.63 1.48 -22.78
N ASP A 198 -14.40 1.41 -23.86
CA ASP A 198 -15.31 2.50 -24.19
C ASP A 198 -16.59 2.36 -23.37
N LEU A 199 -16.74 3.21 -22.35
CA LEU A 199 -17.96 3.29 -21.55
C LEU A 199 -18.83 4.52 -21.85
N GLY A 200 -18.43 5.37 -22.79
CA GLY A 200 -19.20 6.55 -23.21
C GLY A 200 -19.69 7.49 -22.10
N TYR A 201 -20.83 8.14 -22.34
CA TYR A 201 -21.50 9.05 -21.42
C TYR A 201 -22.10 8.28 -20.21
N PRO A 202 -22.07 8.84 -18.97
CA PRO A 202 -21.60 10.17 -18.57
C PRO A 202 -20.13 10.26 -18.13
N TYR A 203 -19.34 9.20 -18.29
CA TYR A 203 -18.05 9.05 -17.61
C TYR A 203 -16.86 9.76 -18.29
N ALA A 204 -17.02 10.12 -19.57
CA ALA A 204 -15.93 10.64 -20.40
C ALA A 204 -15.16 11.82 -19.79
N SER A 205 -15.83 12.76 -19.13
CA SER A 205 -15.18 13.93 -18.51
C SER A 205 -14.25 13.53 -17.36
N SER A 206 -14.72 12.65 -16.47
CA SER A 206 -13.94 12.13 -15.34
C SER A 206 -12.71 11.35 -15.82
N PHE A 207 -12.88 10.54 -16.87
CA PHE A 207 -11.79 9.81 -17.52
C PHE A 207 -10.74 10.74 -18.13
N ILE A 208 -11.16 11.78 -18.86
CA ILE A 208 -10.24 12.76 -19.45
C ILE A 208 -9.46 13.49 -18.35
N SER A 209 -10.16 13.99 -17.32
CA SER A 209 -9.53 14.68 -16.19
C SER A 209 -8.49 13.79 -15.48
N SER A 210 -8.84 12.52 -15.24
CA SER A 210 -7.94 11.56 -14.60
C SER A 210 -6.70 11.26 -15.44
N THR A 211 -6.84 11.26 -16.77
CA THR A 211 -5.72 11.06 -17.69
C THR A 211 -4.78 12.26 -17.72
N ILE A 212 -5.33 13.48 -17.62
CA ILE A 212 -4.53 14.71 -17.49
C ILE A 212 -3.76 14.70 -16.16
N ASN A 213 -4.43 14.35 -15.05
CA ASN A 213 -3.78 14.21 -13.74
C ASN A 213 -2.68 13.15 -13.77
N THR A 214 -2.92 12.03 -14.44
CA THR A 214 -1.92 10.96 -14.61
C THR A 214 -0.70 11.46 -15.38
N ASP A 215 -0.88 12.23 -16.46
CA ASP A 215 0.26 12.83 -17.17
C ASP A 215 1.05 13.82 -16.32
N LEU A 216 0.36 14.69 -15.58
CA LEU A 216 1.02 15.63 -14.67
C LEU A 216 1.83 14.90 -13.60
N LEU A 217 1.32 13.77 -13.09
CA LEU A 217 2.01 12.89 -12.17
C LEU A 217 3.25 12.24 -12.80
N MET A 218 3.13 11.68 -14.00
CA MET A 218 4.26 11.08 -14.71
C MET A 218 5.37 12.09 -14.99
N CYS A 219 4.99 13.33 -15.31
CA CYS A 219 5.93 14.42 -15.46
C CYS A 219 6.60 14.79 -14.16
N SER A 220 5.87 14.90 -13.07
CA SER A 220 6.48 15.26 -11.79
C SER A 220 7.51 14.23 -11.31
N TYR A 221 7.35 12.95 -11.66
CA TYR A 221 8.32 11.90 -11.38
C TYR A 221 9.55 11.93 -12.29
N THR A 222 9.36 12.27 -13.57
CA THR A 222 10.42 12.23 -14.58
C THR A 222 11.14 13.55 -14.77
N SER A 223 10.54 14.67 -14.39
CA SER A 223 11.15 15.99 -14.36
C SER A 223 11.72 16.28 -12.97
N ASP A 224 12.86 16.96 -12.92
CA ASP A 224 13.43 17.42 -11.65
C ASP A 224 12.81 18.77 -11.19
N THR A 225 11.66 19.16 -11.76
CA THR A 225 11.02 20.46 -11.48
C THR A 225 10.10 20.43 -10.27
N LYS A 226 9.45 19.30 -10.01
CA LYS A 226 8.48 19.15 -8.90
C LYS A 226 9.06 18.40 -7.71
N TYR A 227 9.70 17.25 -7.93
CA TYR A 227 10.34 16.49 -6.87
C TYR A 227 11.85 16.50 -7.04
N SER A 228 12.56 16.75 -5.93
CA SER A 228 14.00 16.57 -5.87
C SER A 228 14.35 15.09 -5.69
N LYS A 229 15.63 14.77 -5.88
CA LYS A 229 16.20 13.45 -5.59
C LYS A 229 17.35 13.62 -4.60
N THR A 230 17.65 12.54 -3.88
CA THR A 230 18.89 12.44 -3.10
C THR A 230 20.11 12.46 -4.04
N GLU A 231 21.32 12.58 -3.49
CA GLU A 231 22.55 12.51 -4.31
C GLU A 231 22.66 11.15 -5.01
N GLY A 232 22.22 10.09 -4.35
CA GLY A 232 22.12 8.74 -4.88
C GLY A 232 20.99 8.49 -5.88
N GLY A 233 20.09 9.45 -6.10
CA GLY A 233 19.03 9.37 -7.12
C GLY A 233 17.66 8.85 -6.64
N LEU A 234 17.45 8.71 -5.34
CA LEU A 234 16.14 8.36 -4.76
C LEU A 234 15.19 9.57 -4.80
N ILE A 235 13.97 9.39 -5.33
CA ILE A 235 12.97 10.46 -5.40
C ILE A 235 12.46 10.87 -4.01
N LEU A 236 12.34 12.18 -3.76
CA LEU A 236 11.90 12.76 -2.50
C LEU A 236 10.47 13.30 -2.60
N LEU A 237 9.48 12.41 -2.45
CA LEU A 237 8.06 12.76 -2.49
C LEU A 237 7.58 13.44 -1.20
N LYS A 238 8.03 12.94 -0.04
CA LYS A 238 7.75 13.49 1.30
C LYS A 238 9.06 13.67 2.09
N PRO A 239 9.85 14.74 1.86
CA PRO A 239 11.24 14.89 2.34
C PRO A 239 11.42 15.17 3.85
N SER A 240 10.50 14.72 4.72
CA SER A 240 10.67 14.84 6.17
C SER A 240 11.80 13.93 6.67
N THR A 241 12.47 14.32 7.76
CA THR A 241 13.68 13.62 8.26
C THR A 241 13.44 12.18 8.70
N ASN A 242 12.20 11.82 9.03
CA ASN A 242 11.82 10.49 9.53
C ASN A 242 10.82 9.78 8.58
N SER A 243 10.68 10.26 7.34
CA SER A 243 9.80 9.64 6.35
C SER A 243 10.38 8.30 5.87
N PRO A 244 9.55 7.24 5.70
CA PRO A 244 9.98 6.00 5.04
C PRO A 244 10.11 6.23 3.53
N LEU A 245 11.21 6.87 3.10
CA LEU A 245 11.37 7.36 1.72
C LEU A 245 11.25 6.24 0.67
N LEU A 246 11.68 5.02 0.99
CA LEU A 246 11.59 3.88 0.08
C LEU A 246 10.15 3.47 -0.21
N GLN A 247 9.22 3.62 0.74
CA GLN A 247 7.80 3.33 0.54
C GLN A 247 7.22 4.16 -0.61
N TYR A 248 7.51 5.46 -0.62
CA TYR A 248 6.97 6.36 -1.62
C TYR A 248 7.68 6.20 -2.97
N ALA A 249 9.00 5.99 -2.95
CA ALA A 249 9.77 5.78 -4.18
C ALA A 249 9.34 4.48 -4.91
N VAL A 250 9.07 3.42 -4.15
CA VAL A 250 8.70 2.13 -4.74
C VAL A 250 7.28 2.14 -5.32
N THR A 251 6.33 2.85 -4.71
CA THR A 251 4.99 3.02 -5.28
C THR A 251 5.01 3.92 -6.50
N ALA A 252 5.81 5.00 -6.50
CA ALA A 252 6.03 5.84 -7.69
C ALA A 252 6.66 5.06 -8.85
N SER A 253 7.59 4.14 -8.53
CA SER A 253 8.15 3.20 -9.50
C SER A 253 7.06 2.32 -10.13
N PHE A 254 6.25 1.68 -9.29
CA PHE A 254 5.13 0.83 -9.74
C PHE A 254 4.18 1.59 -10.68
N LEU A 255 3.71 2.77 -10.26
CA LEU A 255 2.77 3.58 -11.05
C LEU A 255 3.36 4.01 -12.39
N SER A 256 4.65 4.36 -12.41
CA SER A 256 5.37 4.75 -13.62
C SER A 256 5.50 3.61 -14.62
N LYS A 257 5.86 2.40 -14.15
CA LYS A 257 5.92 1.21 -15.01
C LYS A 257 4.54 0.83 -15.53
N LEU A 258 3.53 0.81 -14.64
CA LEU A 258 2.15 0.48 -15.00
C LEU A 258 1.63 1.40 -16.11
N TYR A 259 1.84 2.72 -15.99
CA TYR A 259 1.40 3.66 -17.01
C TYR A 259 2.24 3.58 -18.29
N SER A 260 3.54 3.30 -18.19
CA SER A 260 4.38 3.04 -19.36
C SER A 260 3.85 1.86 -20.18
N ASP A 261 3.43 0.78 -19.54
CA ASP A 261 2.83 -0.38 -20.20
C ASP A 261 1.51 -0.02 -20.91
N TYR A 262 0.73 0.91 -20.34
CA TYR A 262 -0.48 1.40 -21.00
C TYR A 262 -0.13 2.12 -22.31
N LEU A 263 0.87 3.01 -22.27
CA LEU A 263 1.32 3.76 -23.44
C LEU A 263 1.88 2.83 -24.51
N GLN A 264 2.64 1.80 -24.13
CA GLN A 264 3.16 0.80 -25.06
C GLN A 264 2.04 -0.01 -25.72
N LEU A 265 1.03 -0.46 -24.97
CA LEU A 265 -0.15 -1.14 -25.53
C LEU A 265 -0.92 -0.26 -26.53
N LEU A 266 -0.96 1.05 -26.27
CA LEU A 266 -1.56 2.04 -27.17
C LEU A 266 -0.65 2.49 -28.32
N ARG A 267 0.60 2.01 -28.36
CA ARG A 267 1.64 2.47 -29.30
C ARG A 267 1.89 3.99 -29.22
N THR A 268 1.69 4.56 -28.04
CA THR A 268 2.03 5.96 -27.72
C THR A 268 3.46 6.02 -27.22
N THR A 269 4.34 6.73 -27.92
CA THR A 269 5.77 6.83 -27.54
C THR A 269 6.01 7.87 -26.45
N SER A 270 5.21 8.94 -26.42
CA SER A 270 5.39 10.07 -25.52
C SER A 270 4.07 10.82 -25.28
N ARG A 271 3.99 11.51 -24.16
CA ARG A 271 2.89 12.40 -23.77
C ARG A 271 3.48 13.73 -23.28
N SER A 272 2.70 14.79 -23.35
CA SER A 272 3.10 16.14 -22.94
C SER A 272 2.25 16.63 -21.77
N CYS A 273 2.85 17.41 -20.89
CA CYS A 273 2.24 17.96 -19.68
C CYS A 273 2.73 19.40 -19.49
N SER A 274 1.86 20.39 -19.66
CA SER A 274 2.25 21.81 -19.62
C SER A 274 3.54 22.07 -20.46
N ASP A 275 4.69 22.31 -19.82
CA ASP A 275 5.98 22.62 -20.45
C ASP A 275 6.97 21.42 -20.48
N SER A 276 6.54 20.21 -20.14
CA SER A 276 7.38 19.01 -20.08
C SER A 276 6.84 17.88 -20.95
N VAL A 277 7.73 16.95 -21.31
CA VAL A 277 7.41 15.77 -22.11
C VAL A 277 8.08 14.56 -21.46
N PHE A 278 7.36 13.45 -21.38
CA PHE A 278 7.91 12.17 -20.98
C PHE A 278 7.64 11.12 -22.06
N SER A 279 8.51 10.13 -22.14
CA SER A 279 8.35 8.96 -23.00
C SER A 279 8.04 7.71 -22.18
N SER A 280 7.50 6.69 -22.83
CA SER A 280 7.36 5.36 -22.21
C SER A 280 8.71 4.83 -21.71
N GLU A 281 9.78 5.08 -22.47
CA GLU A 281 11.15 4.73 -22.11
C GLU A 281 11.65 5.50 -20.87
N SER A 282 11.37 6.81 -20.76
CA SER A 282 11.79 7.59 -19.59
C SER A 282 11.08 7.12 -18.32
N LEU A 283 9.81 6.72 -18.43
CA LEU A 283 9.05 6.13 -17.31
C LEU A 283 9.62 4.78 -16.87
N GLN A 284 10.01 3.93 -17.82
CA GLN A 284 10.67 2.65 -17.50
C GLN A 284 12.01 2.87 -16.83
N LYS A 285 12.83 3.79 -17.34
CA LYS A 285 14.13 4.14 -16.73
C LYS A 285 13.95 4.70 -15.33
N PHE A 286 12.98 5.57 -15.11
CA PHE A 286 12.65 6.09 -13.78
C PHE A 286 12.21 4.96 -12.83
N SER A 287 11.26 4.11 -13.26
CA SER A 287 10.81 2.99 -12.45
C SER A 287 11.96 2.05 -12.07
N GLN A 288 12.77 1.66 -13.05
CA GLN A 288 13.93 0.80 -12.84
C GLN A 288 14.96 1.45 -11.92
N SER A 289 15.20 2.76 -12.02
CA SER A 289 16.19 3.44 -11.18
C SER A 289 15.81 3.42 -9.70
N GLN A 290 14.52 3.61 -9.38
CA GLN A 290 14.06 3.58 -7.98
C GLN A 290 14.16 2.17 -7.38
N VAL A 291 13.80 1.13 -8.14
CA VAL A 291 13.95 -0.26 -7.69
C VAL A 291 15.43 -0.66 -7.61
N ASN A 292 16.26 -0.27 -8.57
CA ASN A 292 17.70 -0.51 -8.51
C ASN A 292 18.34 0.17 -7.29
N TYR A 293 17.93 1.40 -6.97
CA TYR A 293 18.37 2.08 -5.75
C TYR A 293 18.05 1.25 -4.51
N ILE A 294 16.82 0.74 -4.40
CA ILE A 294 16.39 -0.14 -3.30
C ILE A 294 17.23 -1.42 -3.25
N LEU A 295 17.58 -1.99 -4.41
CA LEU A 295 18.26 -3.28 -4.52
C LEU A 295 19.79 -3.21 -4.43
N GLY A 296 20.40 -2.02 -4.48
CA GLY A 296 21.85 -1.87 -4.29
C GLY A 296 22.53 -0.76 -5.09
N ASP A 297 21.86 -0.15 -6.07
CA ASP A 297 22.43 0.99 -6.81
C ASP A 297 22.23 2.31 -6.08
N ASN A 298 22.76 2.37 -4.87
CA ASN A 298 22.75 3.54 -3.99
C ASN A 298 24.19 3.84 -3.51
N PRO A 299 24.44 4.97 -2.82
CA PRO A 299 25.79 5.35 -2.38
C PRO A 299 26.47 4.33 -1.46
N LEU A 300 25.70 3.55 -0.71
CA LEU A 300 26.21 2.52 0.20
C LEU A 300 26.47 1.17 -0.48
N LYS A 301 26.07 1.00 -1.75
CA LYS A 301 26.17 -0.27 -2.49
C LYS A 301 25.61 -1.47 -1.72
N MET A 302 24.50 -1.24 -1.03
CA MET A 302 23.81 -2.23 -0.20
C MET A 302 22.35 -2.36 -0.61
N SER A 303 21.80 -3.57 -0.57
CA SER A 303 20.35 -3.74 -0.70
C SER A 303 19.64 -3.26 0.55
N TYR A 304 18.52 -2.55 0.40
CA TYR A 304 17.59 -2.27 1.50
C TYR A 304 16.53 -3.39 1.65
N VAL A 305 16.67 -4.49 0.92
CA VAL A 305 15.84 -5.70 1.05
C VAL A 305 16.64 -6.78 1.77
N VAL A 306 16.15 -7.20 2.92
CA VAL A 306 16.83 -8.16 3.79
C VAL A 306 16.98 -9.51 3.08
N GLY A 307 18.22 -10.02 3.05
CA GLY A 307 18.57 -11.30 2.41
C GLY A 307 18.70 -11.23 0.88
N TYR A 308 18.74 -10.04 0.28
CA TYR A 308 19.01 -9.84 -1.14
C TYR A 308 20.36 -9.15 -1.37
N GLY A 309 21.11 -9.61 -2.38
CA GLY A 309 22.44 -9.10 -2.70
C GLY A 309 23.52 -9.52 -1.68
N ASP A 310 24.74 -9.00 -1.89
CA ASP A 310 25.90 -9.37 -1.05
C ASP A 310 25.92 -8.63 0.29
N THR A 311 25.32 -7.43 0.35
CA THR A 311 25.25 -6.57 1.54
C THR A 311 23.82 -6.10 1.75
N TYR A 312 23.26 -6.35 2.95
CA TYR A 312 21.90 -5.96 3.33
C TYR A 312 21.80 -5.75 4.86
N PRO A 313 20.77 -5.04 5.37
CA PRO A 313 20.55 -4.84 6.80
C PRO A 313 20.41 -6.14 7.59
N VAL A 314 21.16 -6.28 8.68
CA VAL A 314 21.12 -7.44 9.57
C VAL A 314 20.57 -7.10 10.96
N GLN A 315 20.38 -5.83 11.30
CA GLN A 315 19.83 -5.37 12.58
C GLN A 315 18.44 -4.74 12.42
N VAL A 316 17.55 -5.42 11.70
CA VAL A 316 16.17 -4.97 11.43
C VAL A 316 15.38 -4.74 12.73
N HIS A 317 14.69 -3.61 12.86
CA HIS A 317 13.77 -3.30 13.97
C HIS A 317 12.54 -4.22 13.92
N HIS A 318 12.68 -5.47 14.34
CA HIS A 318 11.61 -6.46 14.29
C HIS A 318 11.71 -7.48 15.43
N ARG A 319 10.68 -7.53 16.29
CA ARG A 319 10.67 -8.34 17.53
C ARG A 319 10.97 -9.82 17.25
N ALA A 320 10.19 -10.47 16.39
CA ALA A 320 10.37 -11.89 16.07
C ALA A 320 11.69 -12.20 15.33
N ALA A 321 12.28 -11.22 14.65
CA ALA A 321 13.56 -11.41 13.96
C ALA A 321 14.74 -11.33 14.95
N SER A 322 14.66 -10.41 15.91
CA SER A 322 15.72 -10.10 16.87
C SER A 322 15.86 -11.08 18.03
N ILE A 323 14.80 -11.83 18.36
CA ILE A 323 14.79 -12.74 19.52
C ILE A 323 14.96 -14.20 19.05
N PRO A 324 15.97 -14.94 19.56
CA PRO A 324 16.21 -16.33 19.15
C PRO A 324 15.01 -17.25 19.41
N TRP A 325 14.79 -18.20 18.51
CA TRP A 325 13.87 -19.31 18.73
C TRP A 325 14.62 -20.51 19.34
N ASP A 326 14.83 -20.48 20.67
CA ASP A 326 15.55 -21.52 21.41
C ASP A 326 14.65 -22.38 22.32
N GLY A 327 13.33 -22.35 22.09
CA GLY A 327 12.34 -23.11 22.87
C GLY A 327 12.13 -22.61 24.31
N LYS A 328 12.77 -21.50 24.72
CA LYS A 328 12.56 -20.88 26.03
C LYS A 328 11.51 -19.78 25.93
N GLN A 329 10.53 -19.80 26.82
CA GLN A 329 9.59 -18.69 26.96
C GLN A 329 10.33 -17.43 27.45
N ARG A 330 10.05 -16.29 26.83
CA ARG A 330 10.62 -14.99 27.21
C ARG A 330 9.57 -14.11 27.87
N ILE A 331 10.00 -13.21 28.74
CA ILE A 331 9.11 -12.23 29.38
C ILE A 331 9.46 -10.82 28.91
N CYS A 332 8.48 -9.92 28.95
CA CYS A 332 8.59 -8.55 28.46
C CYS A 332 9.83 -7.80 29.02
N SER A 333 10.13 -7.96 30.32
CA SER A 333 11.27 -7.30 30.97
C SER A 333 12.65 -7.69 30.43
N GLU A 334 12.77 -8.85 29.78
CA GLU A 334 14.01 -9.30 29.14
C GLU A 334 14.22 -8.68 27.76
N GLY A 335 13.16 -8.14 27.15
CA GLY A 335 13.10 -7.69 25.76
C GLY A 335 14.21 -6.73 25.33
N ASN A 336 14.54 -5.79 26.22
CA ASN A 336 15.51 -4.72 25.96
C ASN A 336 16.91 -5.22 25.61
N GLN A 337 17.28 -6.44 26.04
CA GLN A 337 18.58 -7.00 25.68
C GLN A 337 18.68 -7.32 24.18
N TRP A 338 17.56 -7.68 23.55
CA TRP A 338 17.49 -7.95 22.11
C TRP A 338 17.26 -6.67 21.31
N LEU A 339 16.43 -5.74 21.80
CA LEU A 339 16.28 -4.43 21.16
C LEU A 339 17.64 -3.74 20.99
N ASN A 340 18.42 -3.66 22.07
CA ASN A 340 19.68 -2.92 22.12
C ASN A 340 20.92 -3.76 21.75
N SER A 341 20.75 -4.98 21.25
CA SER A 341 21.90 -5.82 20.87
C SER A 341 22.57 -5.28 19.60
N GLU A 342 23.90 -5.17 19.58
CA GLU A 342 24.64 -4.86 18.33
C GLU A 342 24.84 -6.09 17.43
N LYS A 343 24.37 -7.26 17.85
CA LYS A 343 24.44 -8.48 17.04
C LYS A 343 23.38 -8.45 15.96
N ALA A 344 23.69 -9.09 14.82
CA ALA A 344 22.71 -9.41 13.80
C ALA A 344 21.49 -10.15 14.39
N ASN A 345 20.33 -9.92 13.78
CA ASN A 345 19.10 -10.64 14.11
C ASN A 345 19.33 -12.16 13.94
N PRO A 346 19.03 -12.99 14.97
CA PRO A 346 19.21 -14.43 14.90
C PRO A 346 18.31 -15.11 13.86
N ASN A 347 17.17 -14.50 13.52
CA ASN A 347 16.29 -14.98 12.46
C ASN A 347 16.29 -13.95 11.31
N THR A 348 16.75 -14.35 10.13
CA THR A 348 16.76 -13.49 8.94
C THR A 348 15.33 -13.23 8.47
N LEU A 349 14.91 -11.97 8.45
CA LEU A 349 13.59 -11.54 7.96
C LEU A 349 13.60 -11.39 6.44
N LEU A 350 13.75 -12.51 5.73
CA LEU A 350 13.94 -12.55 4.28
C LEU A 350 12.85 -11.76 3.51
N GLY A 351 13.27 -10.89 2.59
CA GLY A 351 12.39 -10.14 1.71
C GLY A 351 11.80 -8.86 2.31
N ALA A 352 12.05 -8.57 3.60
CA ALA A 352 11.59 -7.33 4.22
C ALA A 352 12.35 -6.12 3.66
N MET A 353 11.62 -5.09 3.24
CA MET A 353 12.20 -3.80 2.87
C MET A 353 12.22 -2.92 4.10
N VAL A 354 13.40 -2.50 4.53
CA VAL A 354 13.53 -1.54 5.65
C VAL A 354 13.04 -0.15 5.23
N ALA A 355 12.79 0.75 6.19
CA ALA A 355 12.39 2.13 5.91
C ALA A 355 13.36 2.86 4.97
N GLY A 356 14.65 2.54 5.07
CA GLY A 356 15.69 2.98 4.15
C GLY A 356 16.38 4.27 4.58
N PRO A 357 17.15 4.93 3.71
CA PRO A 357 18.00 6.05 4.08
C PRO A 357 17.18 7.33 4.32
N ASN A 358 17.81 8.33 4.94
CA ASN A 358 17.26 9.67 4.99
C ASN A 358 17.48 10.42 3.65
N LYS A 359 17.06 11.68 3.58
CA LYS A 359 17.15 12.52 2.38
C LYS A 359 18.59 12.81 1.89
N ASP A 360 19.59 12.54 2.72
CA ASP A 360 21.01 12.76 2.44
C ASP A 360 21.73 11.43 2.14
N ASP A 361 20.98 10.38 1.78
CA ASP A 361 21.45 9.01 1.54
C ASP A 361 22.14 8.34 2.76
N VAL A 362 21.96 8.88 3.96
CA VAL A 362 22.51 8.30 5.20
C VAL A 362 21.58 7.21 5.72
N PHE A 363 22.14 6.05 6.04
CA PHE A 363 21.44 4.91 6.63
C PHE A 363 22.27 4.35 7.79
N SER A 364 21.60 4.00 8.90
CA SER A 364 22.22 3.24 10.00
C SER A 364 21.51 1.90 10.18
N ASP A 365 22.26 0.79 10.07
CA ASP A 365 21.76 -0.57 10.38
C ASP A 365 21.79 -0.82 11.90
N GLU A 366 20.97 -0.06 12.62
CA GLU A 366 20.81 -0.16 14.07
C GLU A 366 19.35 -0.50 14.40
N ARG A 367 19.14 -1.59 15.16
CA ARG A 367 17.80 -2.04 15.55
C ARG A 367 17.04 -1.01 16.38
N SER A 368 17.73 -0.20 17.16
CA SER A 368 17.14 0.87 17.96
C SER A 368 16.69 2.08 17.13
N GLN A 369 16.99 2.13 15.83
CA GLN A 369 16.66 3.22 14.92
C GLN A 369 15.56 2.79 13.91
N PRO A 370 14.28 2.72 14.33
CA PRO A 370 13.19 2.23 13.48
C PRO A 370 12.99 3.06 12.20
N TRP A 371 13.30 4.36 12.22
CA TRP A 371 13.20 5.23 11.04
C TRP A 371 14.15 4.82 9.90
N PHE A 372 15.16 4.00 10.18
CA PHE A 372 16.00 3.35 9.15
C PHE A 372 15.63 1.88 8.95
N THR A 373 15.50 1.12 10.05
CA THR A 373 15.54 -0.34 10.01
C THR A 373 14.19 -1.03 10.18
N GLU A 374 13.09 -0.31 10.38
CA GLU A 374 11.75 -0.91 10.52
C GLU A 374 11.12 -1.20 9.15
N PRO A 375 10.79 -2.46 8.84
CA PRO A 375 9.95 -2.80 7.69
C PRO A 375 8.47 -2.72 8.08
N ASN A 376 7.60 -2.49 7.09
CA ASN A 376 6.15 -2.59 7.29
C ASN A 376 5.46 -3.17 6.05
N ILE A 377 4.24 -3.68 6.24
CA ILE A 377 3.48 -4.35 5.17
C ILE A 377 3.16 -3.40 4.02
N ALA A 378 2.79 -2.15 4.30
CA ALA A 378 2.42 -1.18 3.26
C ALA A 378 3.58 -0.93 2.28
N SER A 379 4.80 -0.79 2.81
CA SER A 379 6.03 -0.61 2.03
C SER A 379 6.35 -1.84 1.19
N ASN A 380 6.24 -3.03 1.79
CA ASN A 380 6.47 -4.28 1.09
C ASN A 380 5.41 -4.59 0.01
N ALA A 381 4.16 -4.14 0.18
CA ALA A 381 3.12 -4.25 -0.84
C ALA A 381 3.50 -3.47 -2.11
N GLY A 382 3.99 -2.24 -1.94
CA GLY A 382 4.54 -1.43 -3.03
C GLY A 382 5.76 -2.09 -3.70
N LEU A 383 6.67 -2.68 -2.91
CA LEU A 383 7.84 -3.41 -3.42
C LEU A 383 7.43 -4.60 -4.30
N VAL A 384 6.54 -5.46 -3.81
CA VAL A 384 6.07 -6.62 -4.58
C VAL A 384 5.43 -6.17 -5.90
N ALA A 385 4.57 -5.14 -5.86
CA ALA A 385 3.94 -4.59 -7.06
C ALA A 385 4.96 -4.05 -8.07
N ALA A 386 5.96 -3.28 -7.62
CA ALA A 386 7.00 -2.72 -8.48
C ALA A 386 7.90 -3.81 -9.09
N LEU A 387 8.32 -4.80 -8.29
CA LEU A 387 9.12 -5.94 -8.76
C LEU A 387 8.38 -6.75 -9.82
N ILE A 388 7.10 -7.04 -9.61
CA ILE A 388 6.27 -7.75 -10.59
C ILE A 388 6.10 -6.91 -11.86
N ALA A 389 5.84 -5.61 -11.73
CA ALA A 389 5.65 -4.73 -12.88
C ALA A 389 6.92 -4.61 -13.75
N LEU A 390 8.10 -4.64 -13.13
CA LEU A 390 9.41 -4.63 -13.79
C LEU A 390 9.87 -6.02 -14.27
N HIS A 391 9.18 -7.09 -13.86
CA HIS A 391 9.47 -8.43 -14.34
C HIS A 391 8.82 -8.63 -15.72
N ASP A 392 9.64 -8.59 -16.77
CA ASP A 392 9.18 -8.98 -18.10
C ASP A 392 8.89 -10.49 -18.13
N PRO A 393 7.72 -10.93 -18.65
CA PRO A 393 7.41 -12.34 -18.80
C PRO A 393 8.47 -13.06 -19.63
N PRO A 394 8.78 -14.33 -19.33
CA PRO A 394 9.72 -15.09 -20.14
C PRO A 394 9.30 -15.16 -21.62
N THR A 395 10.30 -15.10 -22.49
CA THR A 395 10.16 -15.12 -23.96
C THR A 395 9.55 -16.44 -24.43
N GLY A 396 8.22 -16.48 -24.56
CA GLY A 396 7.49 -17.68 -25.00
C GLY A 396 5.97 -17.48 -25.16
N PHE A 397 5.38 -16.49 -24.50
CA PHE A 397 3.98 -16.10 -24.72
C PHE A 397 3.90 -15.03 -25.83
N SER A 398 3.88 -15.47 -27.08
CA SER A 398 3.64 -14.58 -28.22
C SER A 398 2.20 -14.09 -28.21
N ASN A 399 1.96 -12.87 -27.72
CA ASN A 399 0.71 -12.16 -27.96
C ASN A 399 0.75 -11.59 -29.41
N PRO A 400 -0.35 -11.62 -30.21
CA PRO A 400 -0.33 -11.26 -31.64
C PRO A 400 0.07 -9.80 -31.95
N ILE A 401 0.31 -8.98 -30.91
CA ILE A 401 0.56 -7.53 -31.02
C ILE A 401 2.07 -7.18 -30.96
N GLY A 402 2.96 -8.18 -30.84
CA GLY A 402 4.41 -7.96 -31.05
C GLY A 402 5.12 -7.20 -29.92
N GLY A 403 4.57 -7.21 -28.70
CA GLY A 403 5.27 -6.83 -27.48
C GLY A 403 4.94 -7.83 -26.38
N ILE A 404 5.97 -8.40 -25.74
CA ILE A 404 5.80 -9.16 -24.51
C ILE A 404 5.64 -8.11 -23.41
N LEU A 405 4.42 -7.64 -23.18
CA LEU A 405 4.13 -6.72 -22.08
C LEU A 405 3.59 -7.55 -20.92
N GLY A 406 4.18 -7.38 -19.73
CA GLY A 406 3.81 -8.07 -18.49
C GLY A 406 2.43 -7.72 -17.94
N ILE A 407 1.58 -7.06 -18.72
CA ILE A 407 0.25 -6.61 -18.30
C ILE A 407 -0.85 -7.27 -19.13
N ASP A 408 -1.79 -7.91 -18.44
CA ASP A 408 -3.04 -8.34 -19.04
C ASP A 408 -3.92 -7.12 -19.31
N LYS A 409 -4.25 -6.87 -20.58
CA LYS A 409 -5.16 -5.80 -21.00
C LYS A 409 -6.59 -6.04 -20.51
N ASN A 410 -7.07 -7.28 -20.54
CA ASN A 410 -8.50 -7.59 -20.50
C ASN A 410 -8.99 -8.21 -19.19
N GLY A 411 -8.17 -8.96 -18.44
CA GLY A 411 -8.63 -9.74 -17.28
C GLY A 411 -9.33 -8.91 -16.21
N MET A 412 -8.83 -7.70 -15.89
CA MET A 412 -9.48 -6.79 -14.93
C MET A 412 -10.89 -6.33 -15.37
N PHE A 413 -11.23 -6.49 -16.65
CA PHE A 413 -12.51 -6.08 -17.20
C PHE A 413 -13.43 -7.26 -17.58
N GLU A 414 -13.10 -8.48 -17.18
CA GLU A 414 -13.87 -9.68 -17.54
C GLU A 414 -15.35 -9.57 -17.18
N ASN A 415 -15.66 -8.94 -16.04
CA ASN A 415 -17.04 -8.71 -15.59
C ASN A 415 -17.64 -7.41 -16.16
N VAL A 416 -16.86 -6.57 -16.84
CA VAL A 416 -17.27 -5.27 -17.39
C VAL A 416 -17.73 -5.43 -18.84
N LYS A 417 -19.03 -5.33 -19.08
CA LYS A 417 -19.61 -5.42 -20.43
C LYS A 417 -19.40 -4.12 -21.22
N GLU A 418 -18.88 -4.23 -22.45
CA GLU A 418 -18.81 -3.14 -23.42
C GLU A 418 -20.22 -2.73 -23.89
N PHE A 419 -20.36 -1.51 -24.40
CA PHE A 419 -21.61 -1.05 -25.01
C PHE A 419 -21.87 -1.83 -26.30
N SER A 420 -23.05 -2.44 -26.39
CA SER A 420 -23.62 -2.95 -27.65
C SER A 420 -24.20 -1.83 -28.48
#